data_AF-A0A6N8CL66-F1
#
_entry.id   AF-A0A6N8CL66-F1
#
_cell.length_a   1.000
_cell.length_b   1.000
_cell.length_c   1.000
_cell.angle_alpha   90.00
_cell.angle_beta   90.00
_cell.angle_gamma   90.00
#
_symmetry.space_group_name_H-M   'P 1'
#
loop_
_entity.id
_entity.type
_entity.pdbx_description
1 polymer ?
#
loop_
_entity_poly.entity_id
_entity_poly.type
_entity_poly.pdbx_seq_one_letter_code
_entity_poly.pdbx_strand_id
1 'polypeptide(L)'
;MLSLNELWFILVAILFIGFFFLEGFDFGVGMAVRLLGRNDLERRLLINTIGPFWDANEVWLLTAGGATFAAFPNWYATMFSGFFIPLAVMLLALIGRGVAFEFRGKVRHSNWKNLWDWVIFFGSLLPPLLWGVAFSAILRGMPIDKSMNIHGSFTDYINVYTLIGGIAVTVLCLLHGLIFITLRTTGDIQARARNFAKTLIYFVGLFLVAFVVGTYLSTDIFARKGIVLSVIYVAVVIALVLAGLFMNKKRDGFAFAMTGIVIALAVGSMFIGLFPRVMISSISAANDLTIHNAASGSYSLKVMTIVSLTLLPFVIGYQIWSYYIFRKRVTEEHLEY
;
A
#
# COMPACT_ATOMS: atom_id res chain seq x y z
N MET A 1 17.70 9.30 23.93
CA MET A 1 18.18 8.57 22.73
C MET A 1 17.08 7.64 22.29
N LEU A 2 16.90 7.43 20.98
CA LEU A 2 15.91 6.50 20.42
C LEU A 2 16.23 5.08 20.88
N SER A 3 15.28 4.37 21.49
CA SER A 3 15.44 2.96 21.83
C SER A 3 15.43 2.09 20.56
N LEU A 4 16.01 0.89 20.62
CA LEU A 4 15.99 -0.03 19.48
C LEU A 4 14.56 -0.42 19.09
N ASN A 5 13.65 -0.53 20.05
CA ASN A 5 12.25 -0.84 19.79
C ASN A 5 11.58 0.29 19.00
N GLU A 6 11.81 1.54 19.37
CA GLU A 6 11.30 2.70 18.61
C GLU A 6 11.91 2.78 17.21
N LEU A 7 13.22 2.54 17.08
CA LEU A 7 13.90 2.49 15.79
C LEU A 7 13.24 1.45 14.86
N TRP A 8 13.05 0.23 15.36
CA TRP A 8 12.46 -0.83 14.56
C TRP A 8 10.99 -0.58 14.22
N PHE A 9 10.23 0.03 15.13
CA PHE A 9 8.87 0.46 14.81
C PHE A 9 8.84 1.47 13.66
N ILE A 10 9.74 2.47 13.69
CA ILE A 10 9.88 3.47 12.62
C ILE A 10 10.31 2.79 11.31
N LEU A 11 11.27 1.86 11.35
CA LEU A 11 11.72 1.14 10.15
C LEU A 11 10.60 0.30 9.54
N VAL A 12 9.80 -0.40 10.34
CA VAL A 12 8.61 -1.14 9.85
C VAL A 12 7.60 -0.17 9.21
N ALA A 13 7.34 0.98 9.83
CA ALA A 13 6.47 2.01 9.26
C ALA A 13 7.00 2.51 7.90
N ILE A 14 8.31 2.76 7.78
CA ILE A 14 8.96 3.17 6.52
C ILE A 14 8.82 2.08 5.46
N LEU A 15 8.98 0.80 5.82
CA LEU A 15 8.83 -0.32 4.88
C LEU A 15 7.39 -0.40 4.34
N PHE A 16 6.37 -0.25 5.19
CA PHE A 16 4.98 -0.20 4.73
C PHE A 16 4.66 1.05 3.90
N ILE A 17 5.20 2.22 4.27
CA ILE A 17 5.07 3.44 3.47
C ILE A 17 5.70 3.25 2.08
N GLY A 18 6.92 2.69 2.03
CA GLY A 18 7.61 2.39 0.78
C GLY A 18 6.86 1.37 -0.06
N PHE A 19 6.32 0.31 0.55
CA PHE A 19 5.45 -0.65 -0.12
C PHE A 19 4.23 0.03 -0.75
N PHE A 20 3.43 0.79 0.00
CA PHE A 20 2.25 1.44 -0.59
C PHE A 20 2.60 2.52 -1.60
N PHE A 21 3.75 3.17 -1.48
CA PHE A 21 4.21 4.13 -2.48
C PHE A 21 4.58 3.42 -3.79
N LEU A 22 5.42 2.39 -3.71
CA LEU A 22 5.95 1.68 -4.87
C LEU A 22 4.91 0.75 -5.48
N GLU A 23 4.40 -0.18 -4.68
CA GLU A 23 3.39 -1.14 -5.14
C GLU A 23 2.04 -0.48 -5.41
N GLY A 24 1.75 0.66 -4.76
CA GLY A 24 0.47 1.34 -4.94
C GLY A 24 0.21 1.75 -6.39
N PHE A 25 1.25 2.17 -7.13
CA PHE A 25 1.06 2.46 -8.55
C PHE A 25 1.01 1.19 -9.41
N ASP A 26 1.69 0.10 -9.03
CA ASP A 26 1.60 -1.18 -9.73
C ASP A 26 0.20 -1.78 -9.62
N PHE A 27 -0.40 -1.74 -8.42
CA PHE A 27 -1.81 -2.06 -8.22
C PHE A 27 -2.71 -1.14 -9.04
N GLY A 28 -2.44 0.16 -9.06
CA GLY A 28 -3.21 1.09 -9.86
C GLY A 28 -3.14 0.81 -11.37
N VAL A 29 -1.96 0.49 -11.88
CA VAL A 29 -1.75 0.11 -13.29
C VAL A 29 -2.45 -1.22 -13.59
N GLY A 30 -2.33 -2.22 -12.74
CA GLY A 30 -2.98 -3.53 -12.92
C GLY A 30 -4.51 -3.42 -12.94
N MET A 31 -5.11 -2.57 -12.10
CA MET A 31 -6.54 -2.24 -12.20
C MET A 31 -6.85 -1.50 -13.51
N ALA A 32 -6.01 -0.56 -13.92
CA ALA A 32 -6.18 0.22 -15.15
C ALA A 32 -6.11 -0.63 -16.44
N VAL A 33 -5.45 -1.80 -16.43
CA VAL A 33 -5.44 -2.73 -17.58
C VAL A 33 -6.86 -2.99 -18.08
N ARG A 34 -7.80 -3.24 -17.17
CA ARG A 34 -9.21 -3.46 -17.52
C ARG A 34 -10.03 -2.19 -17.62
N LEU A 35 -9.78 -1.21 -16.74
CA LEU A 35 -10.60 0.00 -16.66
C LEU A 35 -10.29 1.04 -17.76
N LEU A 36 -9.06 1.03 -18.29
CA LEU A 36 -8.56 2.02 -19.26
C LEU A 36 -8.19 1.41 -20.63
N GLY A 37 -7.70 0.17 -20.64
CA GLY A 37 -7.23 -0.52 -21.85
C GLY A 37 -8.38 -1.04 -22.72
N ARG A 38 -8.56 -0.46 -23.91
CA ARG A 38 -9.65 -0.77 -24.85
C ARG A 38 -9.37 -1.99 -25.71
N ASN A 39 -8.11 -2.24 -26.05
CA ASN A 39 -7.66 -3.34 -26.88
C ASN A 39 -6.42 -4.01 -26.28
N ASP A 40 -6.00 -5.14 -26.87
CA ASP A 40 -4.87 -5.92 -26.35
C ASP A 40 -3.54 -5.14 -26.38
N LEU A 41 -3.33 -4.31 -27.40
CA LEU A 41 -2.13 -3.48 -27.54
C LEU A 41 -2.02 -2.48 -26.38
N GLU A 42 -3.09 -1.75 -26.09
CA GLU A 42 -3.14 -0.80 -24.97
C GLU A 42 -2.96 -1.49 -23.61
N ARG A 43 -3.60 -2.66 -23.42
CA ARG A 43 -3.45 -3.44 -22.18
C ARG A 43 -2.01 -3.89 -21.96
N ARG A 44 -1.37 -4.37 -23.02
CA ARG A 44 0.05 -4.76 -22.99
C ARG A 44 0.96 -3.57 -22.75
N LEU A 45 0.68 -2.42 -23.38
CA LEU A 45 1.42 -1.19 -23.15
C LEU A 45 1.37 -0.77 -21.68
N LEU A 46 0.20 -0.85 -21.04
CA LEU A 46 0.03 -0.58 -19.61
C LEU A 46 0.88 -1.53 -18.74
N ILE A 47 0.81 -2.84 -18.99
CA ILE A 47 1.59 -3.84 -18.24
C ILE A 47 3.09 -3.56 -18.38
N ASN A 48 3.57 -3.25 -19.59
CA ASN A 48 4.97 -2.96 -19.84
C ASN A 48 5.46 -1.67 -19.16
N THR A 49 4.58 -0.78 -18.70
CA THR A 49 5.00 0.40 -17.92
C THR A 49 5.57 0.03 -16.54
N ILE A 50 5.13 -1.10 -15.97
CA ILE A 50 5.52 -1.59 -14.64
C ILE A 50 6.41 -2.84 -14.70
N GLY A 51 6.50 -3.50 -15.86
CA GLY A 51 7.29 -4.72 -16.09
C GLY A 51 8.69 -4.74 -15.44
N PRO A 52 9.52 -3.69 -15.57
CA PRO A 52 10.86 -3.66 -14.99
C PRO A 52 10.92 -3.49 -13.46
N PHE A 53 9.80 -3.20 -12.79
CA PHE A 53 9.81 -2.73 -11.40
C PHE A 53 8.95 -3.57 -10.45
N TRP A 54 7.84 -4.15 -10.92
CA TRP A 54 6.81 -4.71 -10.05
C TRP A 54 7.33 -5.78 -9.09
N ASP A 55 8.20 -6.68 -9.57
CA ASP A 55 8.76 -7.76 -8.74
C ASP A 55 9.64 -7.19 -7.61
N ALA A 56 10.44 -6.15 -7.90
CA ALA A 56 11.26 -5.48 -6.90
C ALA A 56 10.41 -4.66 -5.90
N ASN A 57 9.27 -4.11 -6.34
CA ASN A 57 8.37 -3.36 -5.48
C ASN A 57 7.66 -4.30 -4.48
N GLU A 58 7.29 -5.52 -4.88
CA GLU A 58 6.65 -6.51 -3.99
C GLU A 58 7.57 -6.92 -2.83
N VAL A 59 8.89 -6.92 -3.03
CA VAL A 59 9.88 -7.24 -1.99
C VAL A 59 9.78 -6.30 -0.78
N TRP A 60 9.25 -5.09 -0.93
CA TRP A 60 9.00 -4.20 0.20
C TRP A 60 7.97 -4.77 1.17
N LEU A 61 6.94 -5.46 0.66
CA LEU A 61 5.96 -6.16 1.49
C LEU A 61 6.59 -7.31 2.24
N LEU A 62 7.37 -8.13 1.53
CA LEU A 62 8.07 -9.28 2.12
C LEU A 62 9.03 -8.82 3.22
N THR A 63 9.76 -7.73 2.97
CA THR A 63 10.69 -7.14 3.94
C THR A 63 9.93 -6.52 5.12
N ALA A 64 8.79 -5.85 4.90
CA ALA A 64 7.94 -5.36 5.98
C ALA A 64 7.44 -6.50 6.89
N GLY A 65 6.98 -7.59 6.30
CA GLY A 65 6.57 -8.80 7.02
C GLY A 65 7.73 -9.44 7.78
N GLY A 66 8.88 -9.63 7.12
CA GLY A 66 10.09 -10.21 7.73
C GLY A 66 10.68 -9.33 8.84
N ALA A 67 10.70 -8.01 8.66
CA ALA A 67 11.12 -7.06 9.68
C ALA A 67 10.16 -7.08 10.88
N THR A 68 8.86 -7.17 10.64
CA THR A 68 7.85 -7.33 11.71
C THR A 68 8.07 -8.65 12.45
N PHE A 69 8.29 -9.76 11.75
CA PHE A 69 8.59 -11.06 12.36
C PHE A 69 9.84 -11.00 13.24
N ALA A 70 10.91 -10.40 12.73
CA ALA A 70 12.20 -10.45 13.39
C ALA A 70 12.33 -9.41 14.52
N ALA A 71 11.71 -8.23 14.37
CA ALA A 71 11.73 -7.19 15.40
C ALA A 71 10.58 -7.28 16.41
N PHE A 72 9.39 -7.70 15.97
CA PHE A 72 8.17 -7.79 16.77
C PHE A 72 7.43 -9.13 16.56
N PRO A 73 8.02 -10.26 16.98
CA PRO A 73 7.50 -11.60 16.68
C PRO A 73 6.07 -11.82 17.19
N ASN A 74 5.70 -11.25 18.34
CA ASN A 74 4.33 -11.38 18.85
C ASN A 74 3.32 -10.56 18.04
N TRP A 75 3.73 -9.40 17.49
CA TRP A 75 2.90 -8.65 16.56
C TRP A 75 2.69 -9.45 15.27
N TYR A 76 3.77 -9.99 14.70
CA TYR A 76 3.69 -10.85 13.53
C TYR A 76 2.76 -12.05 13.77
N ALA A 77 2.97 -12.81 14.84
CA ALA A 77 2.20 -14.01 15.14
C ALA A 77 0.71 -13.70 15.33
N THR A 78 0.39 -12.68 16.14
CA THR A 78 -0.99 -12.25 16.40
C THR A 78 -1.68 -11.80 15.12
N MET A 79 -1.02 -10.96 14.31
CA MET A 79 -1.59 -10.44 13.07
C MET A 79 -1.80 -11.55 12.03
N PHE A 80 -0.79 -12.38 11.75
CA PHE A 80 -0.89 -13.39 10.71
C PHE A 80 -1.82 -14.54 11.07
N SER A 81 -1.89 -14.94 12.35
CA SER A 81 -2.87 -15.94 12.79
C SER A 81 -4.28 -15.36 12.87
N GLY A 82 -4.44 -14.15 13.43
CA GLY A 82 -5.74 -13.52 13.60
C GLY A 82 -6.39 -13.06 12.29
N PHE A 83 -5.59 -12.66 11.30
CA PHE A 83 -6.06 -12.28 9.95
C PHE A 83 -5.78 -13.37 8.90
N PHE A 84 -5.69 -14.64 9.33
CA PHE A 84 -5.30 -15.75 8.45
C PHE A 84 -6.08 -15.80 7.15
N ILE A 85 -7.43 -15.76 7.20
CA ILE A 85 -8.27 -15.86 6.00
C ILE A 85 -8.06 -14.65 5.05
N PRO A 86 -8.19 -13.38 5.50
CA PRO A 86 -7.87 -12.23 4.65
C PRO A 86 -6.46 -12.28 4.04
N LEU A 87 -5.44 -12.62 4.83
CA LEU A 87 -4.06 -12.65 4.36
C LEU A 87 -3.80 -13.81 3.39
N ALA A 88 -4.45 -14.96 3.58
CA ALA A 88 -4.39 -16.09 2.63
C ALA A 88 -5.03 -15.72 1.28
N VAL A 89 -6.20 -15.07 1.30
CA VAL A 89 -6.84 -14.57 0.06
C VAL A 89 -5.95 -13.55 -0.63
N MET A 90 -5.34 -12.64 0.13
CA MET A 90 -4.39 -11.66 -0.41
C MET A 90 -3.17 -12.34 -1.03
N LEU A 91 -2.59 -13.35 -0.38
CA LEU A 91 -1.47 -14.13 -0.91
C LEU A 91 -1.83 -14.79 -2.25
N LEU A 92 -3.00 -15.44 -2.33
CA LEU A 92 -3.47 -16.04 -3.58
C LEU A 92 -3.67 -14.99 -4.68
N ALA A 93 -4.17 -13.80 -4.35
CA ALA A 93 -4.32 -12.70 -5.27
C ALA A 93 -2.96 -12.19 -5.81
N LEU A 94 -1.95 -12.07 -4.94
CA LEU A 94 -0.59 -11.67 -5.31
C LEU A 94 0.09 -12.73 -6.18
N ILE A 95 0.00 -14.01 -5.80
CA ILE A 95 0.51 -15.13 -6.64
C ILE A 95 -0.15 -15.10 -8.01
N GLY A 96 -1.48 -14.98 -8.05
CA GLY A 96 -2.23 -14.88 -9.30
C GLY A 96 -1.72 -13.73 -10.18
N ARG A 97 -1.47 -12.56 -9.58
CA ARG A 97 -0.96 -11.39 -10.30
C ARG A 97 0.42 -11.62 -10.89
N GLY A 98 1.39 -12.10 -10.10
CA GLY A 98 2.75 -12.35 -10.58
C GLY A 98 2.77 -13.36 -11.74
N VAL A 99 2.03 -14.47 -11.60
CA VAL A 99 1.87 -15.45 -12.68
C VAL A 99 1.20 -14.83 -13.91
N ALA A 100 0.20 -13.97 -13.71
CA ALA A 100 -0.53 -13.36 -14.81
C ALA A 100 0.36 -12.44 -15.66
N PHE A 101 1.27 -11.66 -15.06
CA PHE A 101 2.19 -10.81 -15.83
C PHE A 101 3.09 -11.64 -16.76
N GLU A 102 3.59 -12.78 -16.27
CA GLU A 102 4.47 -13.66 -17.06
C GLU A 102 3.70 -14.48 -18.10
N PHE A 103 2.51 -14.98 -17.76
CA PHE A 103 1.82 -16.00 -18.58
C PHE A 103 0.88 -15.40 -19.61
N ARG A 104 0.38 -14.17 -19.38
CA ARG A 104 -0.55 -13.50 -20.31
C ARG A 104 -0.06 -13.49 -21.76
N GLY A 105 1.23 -13.19 -21.96
CA GLY A 105 1.84 -13.08 -23.30
C GLY A 105 2.20 -14.40 -23.97
N LYS A 106 2.16 -15.53 -23.25
CA LYS A 106 2.68 -16.82 -23.76
C LYS A 106 1.76 -17.51 -24.76
N VAL A 107 0.45 -17.23 -24.74
CA VAL A 107 -0.53 -17.84 -25.66
C VAL A 107 -1.30 -16.75 -26.39
N ARG A 108 -1.42 -16.86 -27.72
CA ARG A 108 -2.04 -15.85 -28.58
C ARG A 108 -3.58 -15.86 -28.56
N HIS A 109 -4.21 -16.85 -27.92
CA HIS A 109 -5.65 -17.03 -27.90
C HIS A 109 -6.37 -15.94 -27.06
N SER A 110 -7.48 -15.39 -27.56
CA SER A 110 -8.18 -14.26 -26.92
C SER A 110 -8.70 -14.60 -25.52
N ASN A 111 -9.28 -15.79 -25.33
CA ASN A 111 -9.81 -16.20 -24.01
C ASN A 111 -8.70 -16.35 -22.97
N TRP A 112 -7.48 -16.72 -23.39
CA TRP A 112 -6.32 -16.82 -22.51
C TRP A 112 -5.94 -15.44 -21.98
N LYS A 113 -5.75 -14.47 -22.89
CA LYS A 113 -5.43 -13.08 -22.53
C LYS A 113 -6.51 -12.48 -21.65
N ASN A 114 -7.78 -12.71 -21.97
CA ASN A 114 -8.91 -12.21 -21.18
C ASN A 114 -8.94 -12.82 -19.77
N LEU A 115 -8.66 -14.12 -19.61
CA LEU A 115 -8.55 -14.73 -18.28
C LEU A 115 -7.46 -14.03 -17.44
N TRP A 116 -6.26 -13.90 -17.99
CA TRP A 116 -5.15 -13.26 -17.28
C TRP A 116 -5.37 -11.77 -17.03
N ASP A 117 -6.05 -11.04 -17.93
CA ASP A 117 -6.46 -9.66 -17.70
C ASP A 117 -7.41 -9.53 -16.48
N TRP A 118 -8.25 -10.53 -16.21
CA TRP A 118 -9.08 -10.56 -14.99
C TRP A 118 -8.27 -10.90 -13.75
N VAL A 119 -7.34 -11.85 -13.86
CA VAL A 119 -6.44 -12.20 -12.76
C VAL A 119 -5.57 -11.01 -12.36
N ILE A 120 -5.02 -10.25 -13.32
CA ILE A 120 -4.30 -8.99 -13.06
C ILE A 120 -5.21 -8.00 -12.34
N PHE A 121 -6.43 -7.79 -12.85
CA PHE A 121 -7.36 -6.84 -12.26
C PHE A 121 -7.69 -7.15 -10.79
N PHE A 122 -8.11 -8.38 -10.49
CA PHE A 122 -8.44 -8.78 -9.11
C PHE A 122 -7.19 -8.92 -8.23
N GLY A 123 -6.09 -9.39 -8.80
CA GLY A 123 -4.77 -9.44 -8.16
C GLY A 123 -4.23 -8.06 -7.78
N SER A 124 -4.69 -7.01 -8.45
CA SER A 124 -4.33 -5.62 -8.14
C SER A 124 -5.41 -4.86 -7.34
N LEU A 125 -6.64 -5.34 -7.30
CA LEU A 125 -7.74 -4.74 -6.54
C LEU A 125 -7.81 -5.27 -5.11
N LEU A 126 -7.67 -6.59 -4.93
CA LEU A 126 -7.87 -7.25 -3.64
C LEU A 126 -6.77 -6.92 -2.61
N PRO A 127 -5.46 -6.92 -2.93
CA PRO A 127 -4.44 -6.62 -1.92
C PRO A 127 -4.55 -5.24 -1.26
N PRO A 128 -4.67 -4.11 -1.99
CA PRO A 128 -4.84 -2.81 -1.34
C PRO A 128 -6.15 -2.72 -0.54
N LEU A 129 -7.23 -3.37 -1.00
CA LEU A 129 -8.50 -3.43 -0.29
C LEU A 129 -8.34 -4.15 1.05
N LEU A 130 -7.79 -5.37 1.02
CA LEU A 130 -7.63 -6.23 2.21
C LEU A 130 -6.67 -5.60 3.22
N TRP A 131 -5.58 -4.98 2.75
CA TRP A 131 -4.69 -4.26 3.65
C TRP A 131 -5.36 -3.04 4.29
N GLY A 132 -6.10 -2.24 3.52
CA GLY A 132 -6.82 -1.09 4.08
C GLY A 132 -7.87 -1.51 5.11
N VAL A 133 -8.58 -2.62 4.86
CA VAL A 133 -9.48 -3.24 5.86
C VAL A 133 -8.70 -3.68 7.10
N ALA A 134 -7.59 -4.40 6.93
CA ALA A 134 -6.80 -4.94 8.04
C ALA A 134 -6.22 -3.83 8.93
N PHE A 135 -5.57 -2.81 8.36
CA PHE A 135 -5.03 -1.69 9.14
C PHE A 135 -6.13 -0.89 9.85
N SER A 136 -7.29 -0.71 9.22
CA SER A 136 -8.43 -0.06 9.87
C SER A 136 -8.97 -0.89 11.03
N ALA A 137 -9.02 -2.22 10.88
CA ALA A 137 -9.43 -3.11 11.96
C ALA A 137 -8.44 -3.06 13.13
N ILE A 138 -7.14 -3.02 12.85
CA ILE A 138 -6.08 -2.86 13.86
C ILE A 138 -6.20 -1.51 14.59
N LEU A 139 -6.51 -0.42 13.87
CA LEU A 139 -6.74 0.91 14.45
C LEU A 139 -7.98 0.99 15.33
N ARG A 140 -9.06 0.31 14.93
CA ARG A 140 -10.29 0.17 15.73
C ARG A 140 -10.08 -0.70 16.98
N GLY A 141 -9.19 -1.68 16.86
CA GLY A 141 -8.91 -2.67 17.87
C GLY A 141 -9.63 -3.99 17.59
N MET A 142 -8.94 -5.09 17.88
CA MET A 142 -9.40 -6.46 17.68
C MET A 142 -9.58 -7.16 19.03
N PRO A 143 -10.46 -8.17 19.14
CA PRO A 143 -10.65 -8.90 20.39
C PRO A 143 -9.45 -9.80 20.72
N ILE A 144 -8.43 -9.19 21.32
CA ILE A 144 -7.16 -9.84 21.67
C ILE A 144 -7.16 -10.22 23.15
N ASP A 145 -6.93 -11.51 23.43
CA ASP A 145 -6.84 -12.04 24.79
C ASP A 145 -5.45 -11.86 25.44
N LYS A 146 -5.29 -12.34 26.69
CA LYS A 146 -4.02 -12.27 27.43
C LYS A 146 -2.90 -13.10 26.81
N SER A 147 -3.23 -14.09 26.01
CA SER A 147 -2.31 -14.95 25.28
C SER A 147 -1.96 -14.39 23.90
N MET A 148 -2.39 -13.16 23.60
CA MET A 148 -2.18 -12.48 22.32
C MET A 148 -2.87 -13.18 21.14
N ASN A 149 -3.96 -13.91 21.40
CA ASN A 149 -4.77 -14.51 20.33
C ASN A 149 -5.95 -13.61 20.00
N ILE A 150 -6.27 -13.49 18.71
CA ILE A 150 -7.48 -12.79 18.23
C ILE A 150 -8.65 -13.76 18.19
N HIS A 151 -9.74 -13.42 18.90
CA HIS A 151 -11.03 -14.12 18.86
C HIS A 151 -12.06 -13.32 18.09
N GLY A 152 -11.74 -13.00 16.83
CA GLY A 152 -12.53 -12.11 15.98
C GLY A 152 -13.76 -12.78 15.38
N SER A 153 -14.88 -12.05 15.40
CA SER A 153 -16.07 -12.35 14.59
C SER A 153 -15.98 -11.64 13.23
N PHE A 154 -16.80 -12.04 12.25
CA PHE A 154 -16.79 -11.43 10.92
C PHE A 154 -16.91 -9.89 10.95
N THR A 155 -17.73 -9.34 11.85
CA THR A 155 -17.97 -7.89 11.96
C THR A 155 -16.80 -7.10 12.55
N ASP A 156 -15.89 -7.76 13.26
CA ASP A 156 -14.66 -7.13 13.75
C ASP A 156 -13.73 -6.81 12.58
N TYR A 157 -13.66 -7.71 11.60
CA TYR A 157 -12.88 -7.51 10.38
C TYR A 157 -13.63 -6.62 9.37
N ILE A 158 -14.90 -6.92 9.10
CA ILE A 158 -15.69 -6.28 8.05
C ILE A 158 -16.83 -5.47 8.67
N ASN A 159 -16.68 -4.16 8.65
CA ASN A 159 -17.69 -3.19 9.07
C ASN A 159 -17.54 -1.91 8.24
N VAL A 160 -18.46 -0.96 8.42
CA VAL A 160 -18.48 0.28 7.63
C VAL A 160 -17.14 1.03 7.70
N TYR A 161 -16.55 1.14 8.89
CA TYR A 161 -15.27 1.84 9.07
C TYR A 161 -14.13 1.12 8.35
N THR A 162 -14.00 -0.20 8.52
CA THR A 162 -12.91 -0.96 7.89
C THR A 162 -13.04 -1.02 6.38
N LEU A 163 -14.26 -1.15 5.86
CA LEU A 163 -14.53 -1.09 4.42
C LEU A 163 -14.21 0.28 3.82
N ILE A 164 -14.51 1.38 4.51
CA ILE A 164 -14.12 2.73 4.06
C ILE A 164 -12.60 2.82 3.94
N GLY A 165 -11.84 2.32 4.93
CA GLY A 165 -10.39 2.30 4.87
C GLY A 165 -9.84 1.43 3.74
N GLY A 166 -10.42 0.24 3.53
CA GLY A 166 -10.13 -0.61 2.38
C GLY A 166 -10.34 0.11 1.04
N ILE A 167 -11.52 0.68 0.83
CA ILE A 167 -11.86 1.39 -0.41
C ILE A 167 -10.94 2.60 -0.59
N ALA A 168 -10.68 3.37 0.47
CA ALA A 168 -9.80 4.54 0.43
C ALA A 168 -8.40 4.20 -0.09
N VAL A 169 -7.80 3.11 0.42
CA VAL A 169 -6.48 2.63 -0.05
C VAL A 169 -6.57 2.17 -1.50
N THR A 170 -7.60 1.39 -1.88
CA THR A 170 -7.77 0.92 -3.27
C THR A 170 -7.91 2.07 -4.26
N VAL A 171 -8.78 3.06 -3.99
CA VAL A 171 -8.97 4.19 -4.92
C VAL A 171 -7.74 5.10 -4.96
N LEU A 172 -7.00 5.22 -3.84
CA LEU A 172 -5.74 5.95 -3.80
C LEU A 172 -4.65 5.27 -4.64
N CYS A 173 -4.51 3.94 -4.55
CA CYS A 173 -3.62 3.16 -5.42
C CYS A 173 -4.01 3.32 -6.89
N LEU A 174 -5.30 3.24 -7.24
CA LEU A 174 -5.77 3.48 -8.60
C LEU A 174 -5.41 4.88 -9.11
N LEU A 175 -5.62 5.92 -8.30
CA LEU A 175 -5.21 7.29 -8.64
C LEU A 175 -3.70 7.39 -8.85
N HIS A 176 -2.91 6.79 -7.96
CA HIS A 176 -1.45 6.81 -8.03
C HIS A 176 -0.94 6.12 -9.32
N GLY A 177 -1.51 4.96 -9.66
CA GLY A 177 -1.23 4.25 -10.90
C GLY A 177 -1.66 4.99 -12.16
N LEU A 178 -2.82 5.64 -12.17
CA LEU A 178 -3.25 6.46 -13.32
C LEU A 178 -2.29 7.63 -13.56
N ILE A 179 -1.80 8.29 -12.51
CA ILE A 179 -0.80 9.35 -12.65
C ILE A 179 0.55 8.77 -13.09
N PHE A 180 0.95 7.60 -12.59
CA PHE A 180 2.14 6.91 -13.09
C PHE A 180 2.03 6.60 -14.59
N ILE A 181 0.88 6.12 -15.07
CA ILE A 181 0.63 5.92 -16.51
C ILE A 181 0.87 7.22 -17.29
N THR A 182 0.47 8.39 -16.77
CA THR A 182 0.74 9.66 -17.47
C THR A 182 2.21 10.00 -17.58
N LEU A 183 3.06 9.53 -16.67
CA LEU A 183 4.51 9.68 -16.74
C LEU A 183 5.13 8.78 -17.80
N ARG A 184 4.60 7.57 -17.94
CA ARG A 184 5.19 6.46 -18.70
C ARG A 184 4.66 6.33 -20.13
N THR A 185 3.52 6.93 -20.44
CA THR A 185 2.85 6.78 -21.74
C THR A 185 2.72 8.10 -22.48
N THR A 186 2.32 8.04 -23.75
CA THR A 186 2.06 9.19 -24.62
C THR A 186 0.73 9.03 -25.37
N GLY A 187 0.28 10.08 -26.06
CA GLY A 187 -0.89 10.00 -26.94
C GLY A 187 -2.23 9.86 -26.22
N ASP A 188 -3.16 9.13 -26.83
CA ASP A 188 -4.54 9.02 -26.35
C ASP A 188 -4.62 8.35 -24.97
N ILE A 189 -3.86 7.26 -24.74
CA ILE A 189 -3.88 6.56 -23.45
C ILE A 189 -3.43 7.45 -22.28
N GLN A 190 -2.43 8.31 -22.51
CA GLN A 190 -1.97 9.30 -21.53
C GLN A 190 -3.08 10.32 -21.21
N ALA A 191 -3.77 10.83 -22.23
CA ALA A 191 -4.85 11.80 -22.04
C ALA A 191 -6.04 11.18 -21.29
N ARG A 192 -6.43 9.94 -21.64
CA ARG A 192 -7.50 9.20 -20.96
C ARG A 192 -7.14 8.87 -19.51
N ALA A 193 -5.92 8.42 -19.24
CA ALA A 193 -5.45 8.18 -17.87
C ALA A 193 -5.56 9.45 -17.02
N ARG A 194 -5.14 10.60 -17.56
CA ARG A 194 -5.24 11.89 -16.88
C ARG A 194 -6.70 12.29 -16.62
N ASN A 195 -7.58 12.17 -17.61
CA ASN A 195 -9.00 12.52 -17.45
C ASN A 195 -9.70 11.61 -16.44
N PHE A 196 -9.35 10.33 -16.42
CA PHE A 196 -9.84 9.40 -15.40
C PHE A 196 -9.33 9.81 -14.01
N ALA A 197 -8.03 10.09 -13.86
CA ALA A 197 -7.45 10.54 -12.59
C ALA A 197 -8.09 11.86 -12.08
N LYS A 198 -8.41 12.81 -12.96
CA LYS A 198 -9.09 14.07 -12.60
C LYS A 198 -10.48 13.85 -12.02
N THR A 199 -11.16 12.80 -12.44
CA THR A 199 -12.49 12.46 -11.90
C THR A 199 -12.35 11.64 -10.62
N LEU A 200 -11.41 10.69 -10.62
CA LEU A 200 -11.17 9.78 -9.51
C LEU A 200 -10.67 10.51 -8.24
N ILE A 201 -9.93 11.61 -8.39
CA ILE A 201 -9.40 12.37 -7.25
C ILE A 201 -10.48 12.86 -6.28
N TYR A 202 -11.69 13.14 -6.77
CA TYR A 202 -12.83 13.51 -5.93
C TYR A 202 -13.32 12.33 -5.08
N PHE A 203 -13.35 11.13 -5.66
CA PHE A 203 -13.67 9.91 -4.91
C PHE A 203 -12.59 9.58 -3.88
N VAL A 204 -11.31 9.76 -4.22
CA VAL A 204 -10.20 9.63 -3.25
C VAL A 204 -10.39 10.62 -2.10
N GLY A 205 -10.69 11.88 -2.40
CA GLY A 205 -10.98 12.89 -1.38
C GLY A 205 -12.15 12.50 -0.48
N LEU A 206 -13.26 12.04 -1.07
CA LEU A 206 -14.44 11.58 -0.34
C LEU A 206 -14.10 10.43 0.62
N PHE A 207 -13.44 9.38 0.14
CA PHE A 207 -13.11 8.22 0.96
C PHE A 207 -12.02 8.50 2.00
N LEU A 208 -11.06 9.38 1.72
CA LEU A 208 -10.09 9.84 2.72
C LEU A 208 -10.75 10.66 3.82
N VAL A 209 -11.67 11.57 3.49
CA VAL A 209 -12.44 12.33 4.49
C VAL A 209 -13.32 11.38 5.30
N ALA A 210 -14.03 10.47 4.65
CA ALA A 210 -14.85 9.46 5.33
C ALA A 210 -14.00 8.57 6.26
N PHE A 211 -12.79 8.21 5.85
CA PHE A 211 -11.84 7.45 6.68
C PHE A 211 -11.39 8.26 7.90
N VAL A 212 -11.05 9.53 7.73
CA VAL A 212 -10.66 10.42 8.85
C VAL A 212 -11.80 10.58 9.85
N VAL A 213 -13.01 10.86 9.36
CA VAL A 213 -14.22 10.96 10.21
C VAL A 213 -14.50 9.64 10.92
N GLY A 214 -14.47 8.52 10.18
CA GLY A 214 -14.65 7.18 10.75
C GLY A 214 -13.60 6.86 11.81
N THR A 215 -12.35 7.26 11.59
CA THR A 215 -11.24 7.08 12.54
C THR A 215 -11.46 7.92 13.80
N TYR A 216 -11.89 9.17 13.65
CA TYR A 216 -12.24 10.03 14.79
C TYR A 216 -13.38 9.46 15.64
N LEU A 217 -14.40 8.86 14.99
CA LEU A 217 -15.57 8.31 15.67
C LEU A 217 -15.34 6.91 16.26
N SER A 218 -14.50 6.08 15.64
CA SER A 218 -14.40 4.65 15.94
C SER A 218 -13.13 4.26 16.71
N THR A 219 -12.20 5.18 16.93
CA THR A 219 -10.88 4.89 17.51
C THR A 219 -10.50 5.91 18.58
N ASP A 220 -9.56 5.56 19.46
CA ASP A 220 -9.06 6.43 20.53
C ASP A 220 -7.85 7.28 20.11
N ILE A 221 -7.36 7.15 18.87
CA ILE A 221 -6.07 7.72 18.47
C ILE A 221 -6.10 9.25 18.44
N PHE A 222 -7.25 9.86 18.10
CA PHE A 222 -7.41 11.31 18.11
C PHE A 222 -7.46 11.88 19.52
N ALA A 223 -7.95 11.12 20.51
CA ALA A 223 -7.87 11.55 21.91
C ALA A 223 -6.41 11.59 22.40
N ARG A 224 -5.56 10.68 21.91
CA ARG A 224 -4.14 10.58 22.31
C ARG A 224 -3.19 11.47 21.49
N LYS A 225 -3.46 11.64 20.20
CA LYS A 225 -2.54 12.24 19.20
C LYS A 225 -3.22 13.32 18.34
N GLY A 226 -4.36 13.86 18.80
CA GLY A 226 -5.26 14.68 17.99
C GLY A 226 -4.61 15.84 17.25
N ILE A 227 -3.73 16.61 17.91
CA ILE A 227 -3.05 17.77 17.27
C ILE A 227 -2.16 17.30 16.11
N VAL A 228 -1.30 16.30 16.36
CA VAL A 228 -0.35 15.79 15.35
C VAL A 228 -1.11 15.17 14.19
N LEU A 229 -2.11 14.33 14.46
CA LEU A 229 -2.93 13.71 13.42
C LEU A 229 -3.72 14.73 12.61
N SER A 230 -4.27 15.78 13.26
CA SER A 230 -4.99 16.84 12.57
C SER A 230 -4.08 17.59 11.59
N VAL A 231 -2.85 17.93 12.01
CA VAL A 231 -1.86 18.56 11.12
C VAL A 231 -1.52 17.66 9.93
N ILE A 232 -1.34 16.36 10.17
CA ILE A 232 -1.05 15.39 9.11
C ILE A 232 -2.22 15.29 8.13
N TYR A 233 -3.47 15.17 8.60
CA TYR A 233 -4.62 15.08 7.71
C TYR A 233 -4.87 16.38 6.93
N VAL A 234 -4.59 17.55 7.51
CA VAL A 234 -4.57 18.81 6.75
C VAL A 234 -3.50 18.76 5.66
N ALA A 235 -2.29 18.27 5.97
CA ALA A 235 -1.23 18.11 4.97
C ALA A 235 -1.60 17.09 3.87
N VAL A 236 -2.31 16.01 4.20
CA VAL A 236 -2.87 15.04 3.23
C VAL A 236 -3.83 15.75 2.27
N VAL A 237 -4.76 16.55 2.79
CA VAL A 237 -5.72 17.31 1.96
C VAL A 237 -4.98 18.30 1.05
N ILE A 238 -4.02 19.05 1.58
CA ILE A 238 -3.21 19.99 0.80
C ILE A 238 -2.46 19.24 -0.32
N ALA A 239 -1.80 18.13 0.00
CA ALA A 239 -1.09 17.33 -0.99
C ALA A 239 -2.03 16.78 -2.08
N LEU A 240 -3.23 16.31 -1.72
CA LEU A 240 -4.23 15.85 -2.69
C LEU A 240 -4.71 16.98 -3.60
N VAL A 241 -4.99 18.16 -3.05
CA VAL A 241 -5.37 19.35 -3.83
C VAL A 241 -4.24 19.75 -4.79
N LEU A 242 -2.99 19.78 -4.30
CA LEU A 242 -1.82 20.07 -5.14
C LEU A 242 -1.63 19.02 -6.24
N ALA A 243 -1.89 17.73 -5.97
CA ALA A 243 -1.86 16.69 -6.98
C ALA A 243 -2.86 16.99 -8.12
N GLY A 244 -4.09 17.38 -7.78
CA GLY A 244 -5.11 17.78 -8.74
C GLY A 244 -4.71 19.03 -9.55
N LEU A 245 -4.13 20.04 -8.90
CA LEU A 245 -3.63 21.25 -9.56
C LEU A 245 -2.49 20.96 -10.54
N PHE A 246 -1.50 20.16 -10.14
CA PHE A 246 -0.39 19.78 -11.01
C PHE A 246 -0.85 18.91 -12.17
N MET A 247 -1.81 18.01 -11.94
CA MET A 247 -2.43 17.20 -12.99
C MET A 247 -3.18 18.09 -14.01
N ASN A 248 -3.90 19.12 -13.54
CA ASN A 248 -4.55 20.11 -14.41
C ASN A 248 -3.56 20.90 -15.25
N LYS A 249 -2.40 21.26 -14.67
CA LYS A 249 -1.29 21.94 -15.36
C LYS A 249 -0.42 21.00 -16.21
N LYS A 250 -0.79 19.73 -16.36
CA LYS A 250 -0.01 18.70 -17.08
C LYS A 250 1.43 18.53 -16.55
N ARG A 251 1.66 18.82 -15.27
CA ARG A 251 2.94 18.63 -14.57
C ARG A 251 2.95 17.28 -13.87
N ASP A 252 2.92 16.21 -14.66
CA ASP A 252 2.67 14.83 -14.18
C ASP A 252 3.66 14.39 -13.09
N GLY A 253 4.93 14.81 -13.16
CA GLY A 253 5.94 14.44 -12.16
C GLY A 253 5.63 15.01 -10.77
N PHE A 254 5.17 16.25 -10.71
CA PHE A 254 4.74 16.87 -9.46
C PHE A 254 3.42 16.27 -8.97
N ALA A 255 2.50 15.94 -9.88
CA ALA A 255 1.27 15.25 -9.51
C ALA A 255 1.57 13.88 -8.85
N PHE A 256 2.49 13.11 -9.44
CA PHE A 256 2.92 11.81 -8.91
C PHE A 256 3.55 11.96 -7.51
N ALA A 257 4.48 12.91 -7.36
CA ALA A 257 5.12 13.20 -6.09
C ALA A 257 4.10 13.57 -5.00
N MET A 258 3.10 14.41 -5.33
CA MET A 258 2.04 14.78 -4.38
C MET A 258 1.18 13.59 -3.98
N THR A 259 0.79 12.71 -4.92
CA THR A 259 0.06 11.47 -4.54
C THR A 259 0.91 10.51 -3.71
N GLY A 260 2.21 10.46 -3.94
CA GLY A 260 3.13 9.72 -3.10
C GLY A 260 3.23 10.29 -1.68
N ILE A 261 3.22 11.62 -1.53
CA ILE A 261 3.12 12.29 -0.23
C ILE A 261 1.79 11.97 0.46
N VAL A 262 0.67 11.97 -0.27
CA VAL A 262 -0.64 11.55 0.26
C VAL A 262 -0.55 10.15 0.84
N ILE A 263 0.03 9.18 0.11
CA ILE A 263 0.24 7.82 0.59
C ILE A 263 1.13 7.78 1.84
N ALA A 264 2.29 8.45 1.81
CA ALA A 264 3.24 8.45 2.91
C ALA A 264 2.64 9.05 4.20
N LEU A 265 1.90 10.15 4.07
CA LEU A 265 1.22 10.79 5.19
C LEU A 265 0.02 9.96 5.68
N ALA A 266 -0.79 9.40 4.77
CA ALA A 266 -1.94 8.58 5.15
C ALA A 266 -1.51 7.31 5.89
N VAL A 267 -0.57 6.55 5.33
CA VAL A 267 -0.03 5.34 5.97
C VAL A 267 0.74 5.71 7.24
N GLY A 268 1.60 6.74 7.20
CA GLY A 268 2.34 7.22 8.36
C GLY A 268 1.44 7.66 9.51
N SER A 269 0.28 8.27 9.21
CA SER A 269 -0.71 8.65 10.24
C SER A 269 -1.24 7.45 11.02
N MET A 270 -1.38 6.28 10.38
CA MET A 270 -1.81 5.05 11.04
C MET A 270 -0.77 4.59 12.07
N PHE A 271 0.51 4.55 11.68
CA PHE A 271 1.61 4.19 12.59
C PHE A 271 1.77 5.21 13.73
N ILE A 272 1.65 6.50 13.45
CA ILE A 272 1.68 7.55 14.48
C ILE A 272 0.51 7.41 15.46
N GLY A 273 -0.67 7.06 14.96
CA GLY A 273 -1.86 6.82 15.78
C GLY A 273 -1.75 5.57 16.65
N LEU A 274 -1.11 4.52 16.13
CA LEU A 274 -0.86 3.28 16.87
C LEU A 274 0.18 3.48 17.99
N PHE A 275 1.27 4.20 17.72
CA PHE A 275 2.39 4.32 18.65
C PHE A 275 1.98 4.78 20.07
N PRO A 276 2.44 4.09 21.15
CA PRO A 276 3.43 2.99 21.17
C PRO A 276 2.83 1.58 21.04
N ARG A 277 1.54 1.48 20.71
CA ARG A 277 0.85 0.21 20.41
C ARG A 277 1.20 -0.23 18.99
N VAL A 278 1.21 -1.54 18.77
CA VAL A 278 1.32 -2.16 17.44
C VAL A 278 0.04 -2.90 17.07
N MET A 279 -0.72 -3.40 18.06
CA MET A 279 -2.09 -3.86 17.91
C MET A 279 -2.91 -3.48 19.15
N ILE A 280 -4.15 -3.02 18.94
CA ILE A 280 -5.04 -2.58 20.02
C ILE A 280 -6.01 -3.71 20.35
N SER A 281 -6.17 -4.03 21.64
CA SER A 281 -7.17 -4.97 22.13
C SER A 281 -8.49 -4.27 22.42
N SER A 282 -9.59 -4.78 21.86
CA SER A 282 -10.95 -4.34 22.20
C SER A 282 -11.49 -4.99 23.49
N ILE A 283 -10.85 -6.05 23.99
CA ILE A 283 -11.25 -6.74 25.23
C ILE A 283 -10.73 -5.98 26.46
N SER A 284 -9.47 -5.58 26.45
CA SER A 284 -8.85 -4.84 27.55
C SER A 284 -7.55 -4.17 27.10
N ALA A 285 -7.35 -2.91 27.48
CA ALA A 285 -6.10 -2.20 27.23
C ALA A 285 -4.85 -2.89 27.84
N ALA A 286 -5.02 -3.76 28.84
CA ALA A 286 -3.93 -4.56 29.40
C ALA A 286 -3.39 -5.62 28.42
N ASN A 287 -4.18 -5.97 27.39
CA ASN A 287 -3.82 -6.94 26.36
C ASN A 287 -3.31 -6.24 25.07
N ASP A 288 -3.14 -4.92 25.08
CA ASP A 288 -2.55 -4.22 23.93
C ASP A 288 -1.15 -4.76 23.65
N LEU A 289 -0.86 -5.04 22.37
CA LEU A 289 0.50 -5.27 21.95
C LEU A 289 1.16 -3.92 21.73
N THR A 290 2.33 -3.75 22.31
CA THR A 290 3.15 -2.53 22.30
C THR A 290 4.54 -2.83 21.77
N ILE A 291 5.27 -1.79 21.42
CA ILE A 291 6.68 -1.91 21.02
C ILE A 291 7.57 -2.53 22.10
N HIS A 292 7.09 -2.69 23.34
CA HIS A 292 7.88 -3.27 24.45
C HIS A 292 7.54 -4.73 24.70
N ASN A 293 6.25 -5.10 24.79
CA ASN A 293 5.84 -6.48 25.06
C ASN A 293 5.82 -7.36 23.80
N ALA A 294 5.81 -6.75 22.60
CA ALA A 294 5.78 -7.49 21.35
C ALA A 294 7.16 -7.64 20.69
N ALA A 295 8.17 -6.94 21.21
CA ALA A 295 9.50 -6.88 20.60
C ALA A 295 10.38 -8.09 20.94
N SER A 296 11.33 -8.35 20.04
CA SER A 296 12.43 -9.27 20.25
C SER A 296 13.40 -8.79 21.35
N GLY A 297 14.22 -9.71 21.85
CA GLY A 297 15.28 -9.39 22.81
C GLY A 297 16.29 -8.37 22.25
N SER A 298 16.93 -7.63 23.17
CA SER A 298 17.86 -6.54 22.84
C SER A 298 19.02 -6.95 21.92
N TYR A 299 19.54 -8.18 22.10
CA TYR A 299 20.59 -8.73 21.25
C TYR A 299 20.13 -8.87 19.80
N SER A 300 18.97 -9.49 19.56
CA SER A 300 18.41 -9.67 18.20
C SER A 300 18.18 -8.33 17.52
N LEU A 301 17.57 -7.37 18.22
CA LEU A 301 17.36 -6.02 17.67
C LEU A 301 18.69 -5.33 17.32
N LYS A 302 19.73 -5.49 18.14
CA LYS A 302 21.06 -4.93 17.86
C LYS A 302 21.68 -5.57 16.61
N VAL A 303 21.65 -6.89 16.49
CA VAL A 303 22.19 -7.61 15.33
C VAL A 303 21.47 -7.19 14.05
N MET A 304 20.13 -7.21 14.06
CA MET A 304 19.37 -6.80 12.90
C MET A 304 19.63 -5.33 12.53
N THR A 305 19.81 -4.44 13.53
CA THR A 305 20.11 -3.03 13.25
C THR A 305 21.42 -2.89 12.49
N ILE A 306 22.45 -3.65 12.87
CA ILE A 306 23.73 -3.66 12.16
C ILE A 306 23.52 -4.16 10.71
N VAL A 307 22.79 -5.26 10.54
CA VAL A 307 22.49 -5.82 9.21
C VAL A 307 21.69 -4.84 8.34
N SER A 308 20.69 -4.17 8.89
CA SER A 308 19.90 -3.19 8.13
C SER A 308 20.73 -1.96 7.77
N LEU A 309 21.56 -1.45 8.67
CA LEU A 309 22.42 -0.30 8.38
C LEU A 309 23.46 -0.62 7.30
N THR A 310 23.91 -1.87 7.19
CA THR A 310 24.85 -2.27 6.14
C THR A 310 24.16 -2.56 4.82
N LEU A 311 23.04 -3.30 4.80
CA LEU A 311 22.40 -3.75 3.56
C LEU A 311 21.42 -2.73 2.95
N LEU A 312 20.66 -2.02 3.77
CA LEU A 312 19.59 -1.12 3.30
C LEU A 312 20.11 -0.01 2.37
N PRO A 313 21.27 0.63 2.60
CA PRO A 313 21.81 1.62 1.67
C PRO A 313 22.10 1.05 0.28
N PHE A 314 22.60 -0.19 0.17
CA PHE A 314 22.84 -0.84 -1.12
C PHE A 314 21.52 -1.16 -1.83
N VAL A 315 20.53 -1.66 -1.10
CA VAL A 315 19.19 -1.95 -1.64
C VAL A 315 18.55 -0.68 -2.19
N ILE A 316 18.57 0.42 -1.42
CA ILE A 316 18.05 1.72 -1.85
C ILE A 316 18.84 2.25 -3.05
N GLY A 317 20.17 2.19 -3.02
CA GLY A 317 21.02 2.65 -4.11
C GLY A 317 20.76 1.90 -5.43
N TYR A 318 20.66 0.58 -5.36
CA TYR A 318 20.31 -0.27 -6.50
C TYR A 318 18.90 0.05 -7.02
N GLN A 319 17.92 0.23 -6.13
CA GLN A 319 16.54 0.57 -6.52
C GLN A 319 16.49 1.93 -7.24
N ILE A 320 17.13 2.96 -6.69
CA ILE A 320 17.23 4.29 -7.31
C ILE A 320 17.87 4.19 -8.70
N TRP A 321 18.95 3.40 -8.82
CA TRP A 321 19.62 3.18 -10.09
C TRP A 321 18.71 2.49 -11.11
N SER A 322 17.97 1.45 -10.71
CA SER A 322 16.99 0.77 -11.57
C SER A 322 15.93 1.73 -12.12
N TYR A 323 15.30 2.53 -11.24
CA TYR A 323 14.34 3.56 -11.66
C TYR A 323 14.95 4.61 -12.59
N TYR A 324 16.21 5.00 -12.35
CA TYR A 324 16.92 5.93 -13.23
C TYR A 324 17.16 5.36 -14.63
N ILE A 325 17.60 4.10 -14.74
CA ILE A 325 17.84 3.43 -16.02
C ILE A 325 16.56 3.33 -16.84
N PHE A 326 15.47 2.88 -16.22
CA PHE A 326 14.21 2.66 -16.91
C PHE A 326 13.31 3.90 -16.97
N ARG A 327 13.79 5.12 -16.73
CA ARG A 327 12.94 6.34 -16.64
C ARG A 327 12.24 6.78 -17.94
N LYS A 328 12.67 6.27 -19.10
CA LYS A 328 12.12 6.69 -20.40
C LYS A 328 10.67 6.21 -20.57
N ARG A 329 9.90 6.92 -21.40
CA ARG A 329 8.52 6.56 -21.73
C ARG A 329 8.47 5.32 -22.61
N VAL A 330 7.45 4.49 -22.39
CA VAL A 330 7.15 3.31 -23.20
C VAL A 330 6.25 3.75 -24.35
N THR A 331 6.66 3.44 -25.58
CA THR A 331 5.89 3.65 -26.81
C THR A 331 5.61 2.29 -27.46
N GLU A 332 4.68 2.26 -28.43
CA GLU A 332 4.31 1.02 -29.14
C GLU A 332 5.50 0.35 -29.85
N GLU A 333 6.52 1.13 -30.24
CA GLU A 333 7.76 0.63 -30.87
C GLU A 333 8.66 -0.18 -29.91
N HIS A 334 8.45 -0.06 -28.59
CA HIS A 334 9.28 -0.74 -27.57
C HIS A 334 8.61 -2.00 -26.99
N LEU A 335 7.58 -2.53 -27.65
CA LEU A 335 6.85 -3.70 -27.17
C LEU A 335 7.59 -4.99 -27.53
N GLU A 336 8.48 -5.46 -26.65
CA GLU A 336 8.84 -6.89 -26.57
C GLU A 336 7.76 -7.62 -25.73
N TYR A 337 7.42 -8.88 -26.05
CA TYR A 337 6.28 -9.75 -25.58
C TYR A 337 4.98 -9.85 -26.39
#